data_AF-A0A940BK87-F1
#
_entry.id   AF-A0A940BK87-F1
#
_cell.length_a   1.000
_cell.length_b   1.000
_cell.length_c   1.000
_cell.angle_alpha   90.00
_cell.angle_beta   90.00
_cell.angle_gamma   90.00
#
_symmetry.space_group_name_H-M   'P 1'
#
loop_
_entity.id
_entity.type
_entity.pdbx_description
1 polymer ?
#
loop_
_entity_poly.entity_id
_entity_poly.type
_entity_poly.pdbx_seq_one_letter_code
_entity_poly.pdbx_strand_id
1 'polypeptide(L)'
;MMGLTAMAGKKEPATKVVSLADQRKAEYIFMEAQKQKLDNNYDAFYDLLAYAHEVDSTNTAVSFYMGMCLLKMNNTTKERCEQGLALMKEHFEKRPEDLYETTFYGDANMQLGHPEEGLRAIKLLNERNPNRLELLVRLAEA
;
A
#
# COMPACT_ATOMS: atom_id res chain seq x y z
N MET A 1 -1.94 -54.43 9.19
CA MET A 1 -1.28 -53.21 8.67
C MET A 1 -2.36 -52.16 8.43
N MET A 2 -2.50 -51.20 9.34
CA MET A 2 -3.32 -49.99 9.14
C MET A 2 -2.35 -48.82 9.03
N GLY A 3 -2.37 -48.16 7.86
CA GLY A 3 -1.46 -47.08 7.51
C GLY A 3 -1.73 -45.84 8.34
N LEU A 4 -0.66 -45.27 8.91
CA LEU A 4 -0.67 -43.98 9.57
C LEU A 4 -0.61 -42.89 8.49
N THR A 5 -1.72 -42.20 8.26
CA THR A 5 -1.74 -41.01 7.38
C THR A 5 -1.12 -39.84 8.15
N ALA A 6 0.05 -39.39 7.71
CA ALA A 6 0.70 -38.20 8.24
C ALA A 6 -0.05 -36.94 7.77
N MET A 7 -0.61 -36.18 8.71
CA MET A 7 -1.10 -34.83 8.47
C MET A 7 0.09 -33.88 8.32
N ALA A 8 0.33 -33.40 7.10
CA ALA A 8 1.30 -32.33 6.85
C ALA A 8 0.76 -31.02 7.44
N GLY A 9 1.34 -30.58 8.56
CA GLY A 9 1.04 -29.28 9.16
C GLY A 9 1.43 -28.16 8.20
N LYS A 10 0.46 -27.31 7.81
CA LYS A 10 0.74 -26.03 7.15
C LYS A 10 1.60 -25.20 8.10
N LYS A 11 2.85 -24.94 7.71
CA LYS A 11 3.74 -24.04 8.42
C LYS A 11 3.18 -22.62 8.26
N GLU A 12 2.59 -22.09 9.31
CA GLU A 12 2.19 -20.68 9.36
C GLU A 12 3.41 -19.81 9.02
N PRO A 13 3.27 -18.79 8.15
CA PRO A 13 4.39 -17.93 7.82
C PRO A 13 4.89 -17.25 9.09
N ALA A 14 6.17 -17.44 9.41
CA ALA A 14 6.78 -16.80 10.56
C ALA A 14 6.66 -15.29 10.41
N THR A 15 5.98 -14.64 11.37
CA THR A 15 5.90 -13.18 11.44
C THR A 15 7.33 -12.62 11.47
N LYS A 16 7.71 -11.83 10.46
CA LYS A 16 9.02 -11.18 10.41
C LYS A 16 9.10 -10.20 11.59
N VAL A 17 9.91 -10.53 12.60
CA VAL A 17 10.17 -9.65 13.73
C VAL A 17 11.29 -8.70 13.33
N VAL A 18 10.93 -7.46 13.00
CA VAL A 18 11.88 -6.37 12.68
C VAL A 18 12.33 -5.71 13.98
N SER A 19 13.63 -5.41 14.11
CA SER A 19 14.17 -4.79 15.32
C SER A 19 13.72 -3.33 15.44
N LEU A 20 13.64 -2.79 16.66
CA LEU A 20 13.35 -1.35 16.87
C LEU A 20 14.41 -0.45 16.20
N ALA A 21 15.65 -0.91 16.07
CA ALA A 21 16.70 -0.16 15.39
C ALA A 21 16.44 -0.08 13.87
N ASP A 22 16.01 -1.19 13.27
CA ASP A 22 15.68 -1.24 11.84
C ASP A 22 14.43 -0.43 11.53
N GLN A 23 13.39 -0.50 12.38
CA GLN A 23 12.19 0.34 12.24
C GLN A 23 12.54 1.83 12.20
N ARG A 24 13.32 2.31 13.17
CA ARG A 24 13.79 3.72 13.22
C ARG A 24 14.64 4.09 12.01
N LYS A 25 15.48 3.16 11.54
CA LYS A 25 16.30 3.37 10.35
C LYS A 25 15.44 3.52 9.10
N ALA A 26 14.44 2.65 8.93
CA ALA A 26 13.50 2.73 7.81
C ALA A 26 12.67 4.01 7.86
N GLU A 27 12.21 4.44 9.04
CA GLU A 27 11.52 5.73 9.22
C GLU A 27 12.39 6.92 8.83
N TYR A 28 13.67 6.92 9.22
CA TYR A 28 14.61 7.95 8.80
C TYR A 28 14.80 7.98 7.28
N ILE A 29 15.03 6.82 6.66
CA ILE A 29 15.18 6.70 5.20
C ILE A 29 13.90 7.17 4.51
N PHE A 30 12.73 6.86 5.05
CA PHE A 30 11.45 7.32 4.52
C PHE A 30 11.33 8.84 4.55
N MET A 31 11.75 9.50 5.63
CA MET A 31 11.76 10.98 5.69
C MET A 31 12.71 11.58 4.64
N GLU A 32 13.88 10.96 4.42
CA GLU A 32 14.79 11.39 3.35
C GLU A 32 14.18 11.16 1.97
N ALA A 33 13.47 10.06 1.76
CA ALA A 33 12.74 9.79 0.53
C ALA A 33 11.70 10.91 0.26
N GLN A 34 10.92 11.28 1.27
CA GLN A 34 9.94 12.36 1.16
C GLN A 34 10.59 13.70 0.79
N LYS A 35 11.79 13.96 1.29
CA LYS A 35 12.58 15.13 0.88
C LYS A 35 12.98 15.06 -0.60
N GLN A 36 13.49 13.93 -1.07
CA GLN A 36 13.81 13.73 -2.49
C GLN A 36 12.58 13.91 -3.39
N LYS A 37 11.41 13.45 -2.95
CA LYS A 37 10.13 13.69 -3.67
C LYS A 37 9.80 15.18 -3.79
N LEU A 38 10.00 15.96 -2.73
CA LEU A 38 9.77 17.42 -2.74
C LEU A 38 10.74 18.14 -3.68
N ASP A 39 11.96 17.63 -3.81
CA ASP A 39 12.97 18.13 -4.75
C ASP A 39 12.78 17.59 -6.19
N ASN A 40 11.71 16.84 -6.44
CA ASN A 40 11.38 16.18 -7.72
C ASN A 40 12.40 15.12 -8.19
N ASN A 41 13.23 14.61 -7.27
CA ASN A 41 14.17 13.52 -7.52
C ASN A 41 13.46 12.16 -7.39
N TYR A 42 12.57 11.84 -8.33
CA TYR A 42 11.69 10.67 -8.21
C TYR A 42 12.42 9.31 -8.29
N ASP A 43 13.55 9.25 -8.98
CA ASP A 43 14.39 8.03 -9.00
C ASP A 43 14.97 7.76 -7.61
N ALA A 44 15.57 8.79 -6.99
CA ALA A 44 16.10 8.70 -5.63
C ALA A 44 14.99 8.43 -4.59
N PHE A 45 13.81 9.03 -4.79
CA PHE A 45 12.63 8.74 -3.97
C PHE A 45 12.29 7.25 -4.00
N TYR A 46 12.23 6.65 -5.18
CA TYR A 46 11.94 5.22 -5.32
C TYR A 46 13.03 4.35 -4.70
N ASP A 47 14.31 4.63 -4.96
CA ASP A 47 15.43 3.85 -4.43
C ASP A 47 15.46 3.86 -2.89
N LEU A 48 15.19 5.03 -2.28
CA LEU A 48 15.10 5.14 -0.82
C LEU A 48 13.90 4.40 -0.26
N LEU A 49 12.74 4.44 -0.92
CA LEU A 49 11.57 3.67 -0.51
C LEU A 49 11.82 2.15 -0.59
N ALA A 50 12.43 1.68 -1.68
CA ALA A 50 12.78 0.28 -1.84
C ALA A 50 13.72 -0.17 -0.72
N TYR A 51 14.76 0.61 -0.43
CA TYR A 51 15.69 0.30 0.65
C TYR A 51 15.01 0.35 2.04
N ALA A 52 14.16 1.34 2.31
CA ALA A 52 13.39 1.40 3.55
C ALA A 52 12.49 0.17 3.73
N HIS A 53 11.85 -0.29 2.65
CA HIS A 53 11.00 -1.49 2.67
C HIS A 53 11.79 -2.78 2.89
N GLU A 54 13.01 -2.88 2.34
CA GLU A 54 13.91 -4.01 2.61
C GLU A 54 14.32 -4.07 4.09
N VAL A 55 14.69 -2.91 4.66
CA VAL A 55 15.06 -2.75 6.08
C VAL A 55 13.87 -3.08 7.00
N ASP A 56 12.70 -2.49 6.73
CA ASP A 56 11.47 -2.73 7.47
C ASP A 56 10.26 -2.82 6.55
N SER A 57 9.90 -4.05 6.20
CA SER A 57 8.73 -4.34 5.36
C SER A 57 7.41 -4.24 6.13
N THR A 58 7.43 -4.01 7.45
CA THR A 58 6.22 -3.82 8.29
C THR A 58 5.77 -2.36 8.33
N ASN A 59 6.61 -1.42 7.88
CA ASN A 59 6.25 -0.02 7.73
C ASN A 59 5.29 0.16 6.54
N THR A 60 3.99 0.14 6.84
CA THR A 60 2.94 0.26 5.82
C THR A 60 2.97 1.57 5.04
N ALA A 61 3.45 2.68 5.62
CA ALA A 61 3.56 3.95 4.90
C ALA A 61 4.61 3.84 3.77
N VAL A 62 5.77 3.26 4.06
CA VAL A 62 6.80 2.99 3.04
C VAL A 62 6.23 2.10 1.93
N SER A 63 5.54 1.01 2.30
CA SER A 63 4.89 0.11 1.33
C SER A 63 3.87 0.86 0.45
N PHE A 64 3.07 1.74 1.05
CA PHE A 64 2.10 2.55 0.31
C PHE A 64 2.77 3.41 -0.76
N TYR A 65 3.75 4.23 -0.38
CA TYR A 65 4.44 5.12 -1.32
C TYR A 65 5.25 4.34 -2.37
N MET A 66 5.82 3.18 -2.00
CA MET A 66 6.45 2.28 -2.98
C MET A 66 5.43 1.76 -4.00
N GLY A 67 4.24 1.35 -3.56
CA GLY A 67 3.15 0.94 -4.44
C GLY A 67 2.69 2.07 -5.37
N MET A 68 2.58 3.29 -4.87
CA MET A 68 2.30 4.47 -5.70
C MET A 68 3.35 4.67 -6.81
N CYS A 69 4.63 4.47 -6.50
CA CYS A 69 5.69 4.57 -7.50
C CYS A 69 5.55 3.49 -8.58
N LEU A 70 5.27 2.24 -8.21
CA LEU A 70 5.06 1.14 -9.18
C LEU A 70 3.92 1.45 -10.17
N LEU A 71 2.86 2.11 -9.71
CA LEU A 71 1.73 2.52 -10.55
C LEU A 71 2.08 3.67 -11.51
N LYS A 72 3.04 4.53 -11.16
CA LYS A 72 3.39 5.74 -11.92
C LYS A 72 4.58 5.58 -12.86
N MET A 73 5.26 4.44 -12.83
CA MET A 73 6.39 4.17 -13.74
C MET A 73 5.92 4.09 -15.20
N ASN A 74 6.62 4.77 -16.11
CA ASN A 74 6.25 4.86 -17.53
C ASN A 74 6.08 3.49 -18.25
N ASN A 75 6.81 2.46 -17.81
CA ASN A 75 6.77 1.12 -18.40
C ASN A 75 6.29 0.06 -17.40
N THR A 76 5.33 0.41 -16.53
CA THR A 76 4.78 -0.54 -15.57
C THR A 76 3.98 -1.63 -16.27
N THR A 77 4.14 -2.88 -15.83
CA THR A 77 3.35 -4.01 -16.33
C THR A 77 2.11 -4.19 -15.46
N LYS A 78 1.12 -4.94 -15.95
CA LYS A 78 -0.06 -5.26 -15.15
C LYS A 78 0.33 -5.90 -13.82
N GLU A 79 1.28 -6.83 -13.83
CA GLU A 79 1.76 -7.52 -12.63
C GLU A 79 2.41 -6.54 -11.62
N ARG A 80 3.16 -5.55 -12.10
CA ARG A 80 3.73 -4.50 -11.24
C ARG A 80 2.64 -3.59 -10.67
N CYS A 81 1.61 -3.28 -11.43
CA CYS A 81 0.46 -2.55 -10.94
C CYS A 81 -0.27 -3.32 -9.82
N GLU A 82 -0.52 -4.61 -10.02
CA GLU A 82 -1.14 -5.48 -9.00
C GLU A 82 -0.26 -5.55 -7.73
N GLN A 83 1.06 -5.66 -7.89
CA GLN A 83 1.99 -5.59 -6.77
C GLN A 83 1.89 -4.24 -6.04
N GLY A 84 1.77 -3.13 -6.77
CA GLY A 84 1.58 -1.81 -6.20
C GLY A 84 0.30 -1.70 -5.36
N LEU A 85 -0.83 -2.18 -5.90
CA LEU A 85 -2.10 -2.24 -5.16
C LEU A 85 -1.99 -3.09 -3.89
N ALA A 86 -1.31 -4.24 -3.97
CA ALA A 86 -1.12 -5.12 -2.82
C ALA A 86 -0.30 -4.46 -1.70
N LEU A 87 0.77 -3.73 -2.05
CA LEU A 87 1.60 -2.99 -1.08
C LEU A 87 0.83 -1.86 -0.39
N MET A 88 -0.07 -1.20 -1.11
CA MET A 88 -0.87 -0.10 -0.58
C MET A 88 -2.01 -0.54 0.34
N LYS A 89 -2.57 -1.73 0.10
CA LYS A 89 -3.78 -2.21 0.77
C LYS A 89 -3.67 -2.17 2.30
N GLU A 90 -2.59 -2.70 2.86
CA GLU A 90 -2.46 -2.76 4.33
C GLU A 90 -2.43 -1.36 4.98
N HIS A 91 -1.82 -0.38 4.32
CA HIS A 91 -1.79 1.00 4.82
C HIS A 91 -3.19 1.61 4.83
N PHE A 92 -3.91 1.44 3.71
CA PHE A 92 -5.29 1.87 3.58
C PHE A 92 -6.19 1.25 4.66
N GLU A 93 -6.10 -0.07 4.91
CA GLU A 93 -6.94 -0.73 5.93
C GLU A 93 -6.69 -0.18 7.34
N LYS A 94 -5.46 0.29 7.62
CA LYS A 94 -5.10 0.88 8.92
C LYS A 94 -5.48 2.36 9.04
N ARG A 95 -5.55 3.09 7.92
CA ARG A 95 -5.77 4.55 7.87
C ARG A 95 -6.79 4.95 6.79
N PRO A 96 -7.99 4.36 6.77
CA PRO A 96 -8.95 4.61 5.70
C PRO A 96 -9.54 6.03 5.72
N GLU A 97 -9.33 6.78 6.79
CA GLU A 97 -9.73 8.18 6.92
C GLU A 97 -8.82 9.16 6.16
N ASP A 98 -7.63 8.74 5.74
CA ASP A 98 -6.70 9.60 5.01
C ASP A 98 -7.24 9.93 3.61
N LEU A 99 -7.66 11.18 3.43
CA LEU A 99 -8.32 11.64 2.22
C LEU A 99 -7.46 11.47 0.98
N TYR A 100 -6.15 11.73 1.07
CA TYR A 100 -5.26 11.65 -0.09
C TYR A 100 -4.94 10.19 -0.42
N GLU A 101 -4.50 9.44 0.57
CA GLU A 101 -3.98 8.09 0.38
C GLU A 101 -5.12 7.11 0.02
N THR A 102 -6.29 7.25 0.65
CA THR A 102 -7.46 6.40 0.36
C THR A 102 -8.08 6.73 -0.99
N THR A 103 -8.19 8.01 -1.35
CA THR A 103 -8.65 8.43 -2.68
C THR A 103 -7.76 7.84 -3.76
N PHE A 104 -6.43 7.96 -3.60
CA PHE A 104 -5.48 7.44 -4.57
C PHE A 104 -5.57 5.91 -4.69
N TYR A 105 -5.68 5.19 -3.57
CA TYR A 105 -5.89 3.73 -3.59
C TYR A 105 -7.19 3.32 -4.28
N GLY A 106 -8.29 4.02 -3.99
CA GLY A 106 -9.59 3.78 -4.61
C GLY A 106 -9.56 3.97 -6.12
N ASP A 107 -9.02 5.11 -6.58
CA ASP A 107 -8.87 5.41 -8.01
C ASP A 107 -7.98 4.40 -8.74
N ALA A 108 -6.86 4.03 -8.13
CA ALA A 108 -5.96 3.04 -8.71
C ALA A 108 -6.66 1.69 -8.92
N ASN A 109 -7.47 1.24 -7.94
CA ASN A 109 -8.26 0.01 -8.08
C ASN A 109 -9.31 0.13 -9.21
N MET A 110 -10.04 1.25 -9.29
CA MET A 110 -11.02 1.48 -10.36
C MET A 110 -10.35 1.41 -11.74
N GLN A 111 -9.21 2.09 -11.92
CA GLN A 111 -8.48 2.15 -13.19
C GLN A 111 -7.89 0.80 -13.61
N LEU A 112 -7.51 -0.05 -12.66
CA LEU A 112 -6.91 -1.36 -12.92
C LEU A 112 -7.92 -2.50 -13.05
N GLY A 113 -9.22 -2.19 -13.03
CA GLY A 113 -10.28 -3.18 -13.24
C GLY A 113 -10.72 -3.89 -11.96
N HIS A 114 -10.49 -3.28 -10.79
CA HIS A 114 -10.97 -3.73 -9.47
C HIS A 114 -12.04 -2.78 -8.91
N PRO A 115 -13.16 -2.54 -9.62
CA PRO A 115 -14.12 -1.50 -9.26
C PRO A 115 -14.80 -1.75 -7.91
N GLU A 116 -15.00 -3.01 -7.52
CA GLU A 116 -15.59 -3.34 -6.21
C GLU A 116 -14.70 -2.87 -5.05
N GLU A 117 -13.39 -3.06 -5.15
CA GLU A 117 -12.43 -2.62 -4.14
C GLU A 117 -12.26 -1.10 -4.14
N GLY A 118 -12.24 -0.49 -5.33
CA GLY A 118 -12.22 0.96 -5.48
C GLY A 118 -13.43 1.63 -4.82
N LEU A 119 -14.63 1.10 -5.08
CA LEU A 119 -15.87 1.56 -4.45
C LEU A 119 -15.87 1.31 -2.94
N ARG A 120 -15.33 0.18 -2.46
CA ARG A 120 -15.18 -0.09 -1.02
C ARG A 120 -14.32 0.99 -0.35
N ALA A 121 -13.19 1.34 -0.95
CA ALA A 121 -12.30 2.36 -0.41
C ALA A 121 -12.99 3.74 -0.31
N ILE A 122 -13.71 4.16 -1.35
CA ILE A 122 -14.43 5.44 -1.38
C ILE A 122 -15.58 5.45 -0.34
N LYS A 123 -16.32 4.34 -0.21
CA LYS A 123 -17.38 4.21 0.80
C LYS A 123 -16.82 4.35 2.22
N LEU A 124 -15.75 3.63 2.52
CA LEU A 124 -15.11 3.67 3.84
C LEU A 124 -14.57 5.09 4.12
N LEU A 125 -13.98 5.75 3.13
CA LEU A 125 -13.52 7.13 3.26
C LEU A 125 -14.66 8.09 3.59
N ASN A 126 -15.82 7.96 2.92
CA ASN A 126 -17.01 8.77 3.18
C ASN A 126 -17.61 8.49 4.57
N GLU A 127 -17.62 7.24 5.02
CA GLU A 127 -18.06 6.88 6.39
C GLU A 127 -17.18 7.53 7.46
N ARG A 128 -15.87 7.64 7.22
CA ARG A 128 -14.92 8.31 8.13
C ARG A 128 -14.90 9.82 8.00
N ASN A 129 -15.27 10.35 6.84
CA ASN A 129 -15.30 11.78 6.53
C ASN A 129 -16.68 12.21 5.98
N PRO A 130 -17.74 12.16 6.80
CA PRO A 130 -19.10 12.42 6.31
C PRO A 130 -19.27 13.87 5.82
N ASN A 131 -20.25 14.08 4.94
CA ASN A 131 -20.67 15.39 4.40
C ASN A 131 -19.63 16.12 3.53
N ARG A 132 -18.68 15.38 2.96
CA ARG A 132 -17.77 15.90 1.93
C ARG A 132 -18.45 15.78 0.57
N LEU A 133 -18.87 16.92 0.00
CA LEU A 133 -19.58 16.97 -1.29
C LEU A 133 -18.87 16.18 -2.39
N GLU A 134 -17.54 16.30 -2.48
CA GLU A 134 -16.72 15.57 -3.45
C GLU A 134 -16.89 14.05 -3.35
N LEU A 135 -16.90 13.50 -2.14
CA LEU A 135 -17.08 12.05 -1.92
C LEU A 135 -18.51 11.60 -2.24
N LEU A 136 -19.51 12.44 -1.93
CA LEU A 136 -20.91 12.15 -2.24
C LEU A 136 -21.16 12.12 -3.76
N VAL A 137 -20.60 13.07 -4.51
CA VAL A 137 -20.68 13.10 -5.98
C VAL A 137 -20.03 11.85 -6.55
N ARG A 138 -18.82 11.53 -6.09
CA ARG A 138 -18.06 10.38 -6.58
C ARG A 138 -18.74 9.03 -6.30
N LEU A 139 -19.45 8.90 -5.18
CA LEU A 139 -20.28 7.73 -4.87
C LEU A 139 -21.55 7.63 -5.75
N ALA A 140 -22.04 8.76 -6.27
CA ALA A 140 -23.20 8.77 -7.17
C ALA A 140 -22.84 8.42 -8.62
N GLU A 141 -21.57 8.64 -9.00
CA GLU A 141 -21.04 8.37 -10.34
C GLU A 141 -20.43 6.97 -10.50
N ALA A 142 -20.15 6.28 -9.39
CA ALA A 142 -19.54 4.95 -9.35
C ALA A 142 -20.57 3.81 -9.48
#